data_AF-A0A542U7R5-F1
#
_entry.id   AF-A0A542U7R5-F1
#
_cell.length_a   1.000
_cell.length_b   1.000
_cell.length_c   1.000
_cell.angle_alpha   90.00
_cell.angle_beta   90.00
_cell.angle_gamma   90.00
#
_symmetry.space_group_name_H-M   'P 1'
#
loop_
_entity.id
_entity.type
_entity.pdbx_description
1 polymer ?
#
loop_
_entity_poly.entity_id
_entity_poly.type
_entity_poly.pdbx_seq_one_letter_code
_entity_poly.pdbx_strand_id
1 'polypeptide(L)'
;MPERTFDGRELRNRRVLLRKSQSELGAALGVGTNAVSRWETGQATPPPERLPGIAAALDADLDDLFPRREPPNLADLRCDAGMTQADTVAVTKTRSPMSVRAAERGKRPLPEAFHEALAQAYGVSVPELLAAQKRSFGHLVPVQAPAGLSASSVAHKLTHLRDEVFQGTLPSDAEIADEGNRKAGRPVLTEALVEALRLGTYAGLSDEILDALALALDVPSVYFHSPDPQIERLVVSTRAVRNSFTVEAARGGEHEIPAAARAELLDFISSTMAEILGPDSDVPA
;
A
#
# COMPACT_ATOMS: atom_id res chain seq x y z
N MET A 1 23.75 4.36 -7.87
CA MET A 1 22.97 3.54 -6.91
C MET A 1 21.74 4.34 -6.61
N PRO A 2 20.52 3.82 -6.79
CA PRO A 2 19.30 4.59 -6.57
C PRO A 2 19.05 4.69 -5.07
N GLU A 3 19.91 5.41 -4.35
CA GLU A 3 19.84 5.51 -2.89
C GLU A 3 18.62 6.32 -2.48
N ARG A 4 17.98 5.91 -1.38
CA ARG A 4 16.97 6.74 -0.72
C ARG A 4 17.60 8.09 -0.39
N THR A 5 16.82 9.16 -0.55
CA THR A 5 17.28 10.50 -0.22
C THR A 5 17.18 10.68 1.29
N PHE A 6 18.29 11.05 1.95
CA PHE A 6 18.32 11.34 3.38
C PHE A 6 18.45 12.84 3.62
N ASP A 7 17.52 13.43 4.38
CA ASP A 7 17.60 14.80 4.88
C ASP A 7 17.66 14.82 6.41
N GLY A 8 18.81 15.25 6.95
CA GLY A 8 19.01 15.39 8.39
C GLY A 8 18.10 16.42 9.06
N ARG A 9 17.69 17.46 8.33
CA ARG A 9 16.74 18.46 8.85
C ARG A 9 15.36 17.87 9.00
N GLU A 10 14.92 17.08 8.03
CA GLU A 10 13.62 16.41 8.09
C GLU A 10 13.57 15.37 9.22
N LEU A 11 14.64 14.59 9.37
CA LEU A 11 14.82 13.70 10.53
C LEU A 11 14.63 14.45 11.85
N ARG A 12 15.30 15.60 12.01
CA ARG A 12 15.20 16.44 13.21
C ARG A 12 13.79 16.96 13.41
N ASN A 13 13.15 17.47 12.36
CA ASN A 13 11.80 18.02 12.41
C ASN A 13 10.82 16.96 12.92
N ARG A 14 10.83 15.76 12.32
CA ARG A 14 9.95 14.65 12.71
C ARG A 14 10.18 14.19 14.15
N ARG A 15 11.45 14.11 14.57
CA ARG A 15 11.80 13.78 15.97
C ARG A 15 11.25 14.83 16.96
N VAL A 16 11.40 16.11 16.66
CA VAL A 16 10.94 17.21 17.52
C VAL A 16 9.41 17.24 17.60
N LEU A 17 8.71 16.99 16.49
CA LEU A 17 7.24 16.87 16.48
C LEU A 17 6.74 15.77 17.41
N LEU A 18 7.47 14.66 17.49
CA LEU A 18 7.19 13.55 18.43
C LEU A 18 7.72 13.79 19.84
N ARG A 19 8.29 14.96 20.12
CA ARG A 19 8.88 15.35 21.42
C ARG A 19 9.95 14.38 21.93
N LYS A 20 10.63 13.67 21.02
CA LYS A 20 11.73 12.77 21.36
C LYS A 20 13.05 13.54 21.40
N SER A 21 13.91 13.23 22.35
CA SER A 21 15.30 13.69 22.41
C SER A 21 16.20 12.88 21.46
N GLN A 22 17.37 13.43 21.10
CA GLN A 22 18.36 12.69 20.30
C GLN A 22 18.84 11.42 21.03
N SER A 23 18.89 11.43 22.37
CA SER A 23 19.25 10.27 23.18
C SER A 23 18.18 9.19 23.14
N GLU A 24 16.89 9.55 23.16
CA GLU A 24 15.80 8.57 23.05
C GLU A 24 15.76 7.93 21.67
N LEU A 25 15.96 8.71 20.61
CA LEU A 25 16.08 8.16 19.24
C LEU A 25 17.32 7.27 19.13
N GLY A 26 18.46 7.68 19.69
CA GLY A 26 19.67 6.89 19.73
C GLY A 26 19.46 5.54 20.44
N ALA A 27 18.83 5.57 21.61
CA ALA A 27 18.51 4.38 22.39
C ALA A 27 17.58 3.43 21.61
N ALA A 28 16.54 3.95 20.95
CA ALA A 28 15.62 3.16 20.13
C ALA A 28 16.34 2.46 18.95
N LEU A 29 17.40 3.07 18.41
CA LEU A 29 18.17 2.57 17.27
C LEU A 29 19.44 1.78 17.66
N GLY A 30 19.74 1.67 18.95
CA GLY A 30 20.99 1.09 19.45
C GLY A 30 22.24 1.87 19.00
N VAL A 31 22.16 3.19 18.87
CA VAL A 31 23.28 4.07 18.51
C VAL A 31 23.49 5.18 19.54
N GLY A 32 24.70 5.72 19.61
CA GLY A 32 24.98 6.86 20.49
C GLY A 32 24.31 8.15 20.02
N THR A 33 23.96 9.02 20.96
CA THR A 33 23.38 10.37 20.70
C THR A 33 24.19 11.18 19.69
N ASN A 34 25.52 11.06 19.72
CA ASN A 34 26.40 11.74 18.77
C ASN A 34 26.16 11.33 17.31
N ALA A 35 25.81 10.06 17.06
CA ALA A 35 25.49 9.60 15.71
C ALA A 35 24.23 10.31 15.18
N VAL A 36 23.18 10.35 16.00
CA VAL A 36 21.92 11.06 15.69
C VAL A 36 22.18 12.54 15.43
N SER A 37 22.97 13.21 16.28
CA SER A 37 23.33 14.61 16.09
C SER A 37 24.07 14.86 14.77
N ARG A 38 25.03 14.00 14.41
CA ARG A 38 25.76 14.10 13.13
C ARG A 38 24.84 13.88 11.92
N TRP A 39 23.86 12.99 12.03
CA TRP A 39 22.86 12.78 10.98
C TRP A 39 21.98 14.02 10.81
N GLU A 40 21.44 14.56 11.90
CA GLU A 40 20.56 15.73 11.87
C GLU A 40 21.24 17.01 11.37
N THR A 41 22.56 17.11 11.56
CA THR A 41 23.37 18.26 11.11
C THR A 41 23.97 18.06 9.72
N GLY A 42 23.74 16.91 9.08
CA GLY A 42 24.31 16.59 7.77
C GLY A 42 25.82 16.30 7.79
N GLN A 43 26.42 16.12 8.97
CA GLN A 43 27.84 15.76 9.11
C GLN A 43 28.12 14.27 8.83
N ALA A 44 27.08 13.45 8.74
CA ALA A 44 27.13 12.06 8.32
C ALA A 44 25.75 11.61 7.82
N THR A 45 25.72 10.57 6.99
CA THR A 45 24.49 9.89 6.57
C THR A 45 24.39 8.55 7.31
N PRO A 46 23.22 8.15 7.81
CA PRO A 46 23.05 6.81 8.37
C PRO A 46 23.29 5.74 7.28
N PRO A 47 23.83 4.56 7.64
CA PRO A 47 23.83 3.40 6.77
C PRO A 47 22.42 3.12 6.20
N PRO A 48 22.27 2.81 4.90
CA PRO A 48 20.96 2.61 4.27
C PRO A 48 20.07 1.57 4.97
N GLU A 49 20.67 0.49 5.48
CA GLU A 49 19.97 -0.56 6.24
C GLU A 49 19.38 -0.08 7.58
N ARG A 50 19.77 1.11 8.05
CA ARG A 50 19.20 1.70 9.27
C ARG A 50 17.99 2.60 9.01
N LEU A 51 17.76 3.01 7.75
CA LEU A 51 16.66 3.89 7.40
C LEU A 51 15.28 3.32 7.82
N PRO A 52 14.97 2.03 7.63
CA PRO A 52 13.69 1.47 8.09
C PRO A 52 13.53 1.53 9.61
N GLY A 53 14.60 1.27 10.35
CA GLY A 53 14.61 1.39 11.81
C GLY A 53 14.39 2.84 12.28
N ILE A 54 14.96 3.82 11.57
CA ILE A 54 14.74 5.25 11.84
C ILE A 54 13.29 5.64 11.57
N ALA A 55 12.72 5.21 10.43
CA ALA A 55 11.32 5.46 10.09
C ALA A 55 10.37 4.85 11.14
N ALA A 56 10.59 3.59 11.52
CA ALA A 56 9.81 2.91 12.56
C ALA A 56 9.92 3.61 13.94
N ALA A 57 11.12 4.05 14.35
CA ALA A 57 11.32 4.77 15.62
C ALA A 57 10.62 6.14 15.65
N LEU A 58 10.27 6.68 14.48
CA LEU A 58 9.59 7.94 14.28
C LEU A 58 8.15 7.78 13.77
N ASP A 59 7.60 6.56 13.80
CA ASP A 59 6.23 6.26 13.39
C ASP A 59 5.87 6.94 12.04
N ALA A 60 6.77 6.76 11.08
CA ALA A 60 6.71 7.35 9.75
C ALA A 60 6.87 6.25 8.70
N ASP A 61 6.24 6.45 7.55
CA ASP A 61 6.47 5.61 6.39
C ASP A 61 7.90 5.81 5.86
N LEU A 62 8.51 4.73 5.37
CA LEU A 62 9.89 4.73 4.88
C LEU A 62 10.02 5.55 3.59
N ASP A 63 9.02 5.52 2.71
CA ASP A 63 9.00 6.27 1.45
C ASP A 63 8.71 7.75 1.68
N ASP A 64 7.90 8.09 2.69
CA ASP A 64 7.64 9.48 3.09
C ASP A 64 8.90 10.14 3.66
N LEU A 65 9.57 9.46 4.59
CA LEU A 65 10.72 10.04 5.30
C LEU A 65 12.00 9.98 4.45
N PHE A 66 12.14 8.95 3.60
CA PHE A 66 13.33 8.70 2.79
C PHE A 66 12.97 8.35 1.35
N PRO A 67 12.48 9.33 0.55
CA PRO A 67 11.96 9.07 -0.77
C PRO A 67 13.04 8.58 -1.74
N ARG A 68 12.65 7.71 -2.66
CA ARG A 68 13.49 7.15 -3.72
C ARG A 68 12.93 7.56 -5.09
N ARG A 69 13.82 8.01 -5.99
CA ARG A 69 13.42 8.46 -7.34
C ARG A 69 13.31 7.33 -8.35
N GLU A 70 14.06 6.26 -8.13
CA GLU A 70 14.16 5.13 -9.06
C GLU A 70 13.72 3.84 -8.37
N PRO A 71 13.21 2.86 -9.14
CA PRO A 71 12.90 1.53 -8.65
C PRO A 71 14.05 0.87 -7.84
N PRO A 72 13.77 0.14 -6.75
CA PRO A 72 14.82 -0.50 -5.95
C PRO A 72 15.51 -1.64 -6.71
N ASN A 73 16.83 -1.76 -6.53
CA ASN A 73 17.61 -2.94 -6.93
C ASN A 73 17.75 -3.93 -5.75
N LEU A 74 18.52 -5.01 -5.91
CA LEU A 74 18.67 -6.03 -4.85
C LEU A 74 19.24 -5.50 -3.54
N ALA A 75 20.22 -4.59 -3.61
CA ALA A 75 20.82 -4.02 -2.41
C ALA A 75 19.81 -3.11 -1.69
N ASP A 76 18.96 -2.42 -2.45
CA ASP A 76 17.91 -1.56 -1.91
C ASP A 76 16.84 -2.37 -1.19
N LEU A 77 16.34 -3.45 -1.80
CA LEU A 77 15.36 -4.34 -1.16
C LEU A 77 15.89 -4.90 0.16
N ARG A 78 17.16 -5.31 0.18
CA ARG A 78 17.80 -5.78 1.41
C ARG A 78 17.87 -4.69 2.48
N CYS A 79 18.28 -3.48 2.10
CA CYS A 79 18.39 -2.37 3.04
C CYS A 79 17.01 -1.89 3.53
N ASP A 80 15.98 -1.92 2.68
CA ASP A 80 14.60 -1.57 3.04
C ASP A 80 13.99 -2.59 4.02
N ALA A 81 14.45 -3.84 3.96
CA ALA A 81 14.16 -4.87 4.97
C ALA A 81 15.00 -4.73 6.26
N GLY A 82 15.84 -3.70 6.37
CA GLY A 82 16.69 -3.45 7.53
C GLY A 82 17.87 -4.41 7.68
N MET A 83 18.21 -5.15 6.61
CA MET A 83 19.21 -6.22 6.65
C MET A 83 20.58 -5.76 6.16
N THR A 84 21.64 -6.20 6.84
CA THR A 84 23.01 -6.11 6.34
C THR A 84 23.30 -7.24 5.34
N GLN A 85 24.38 -7.14 4.56
CA GLN A 85 24.83 -8.27 3.72
C GLN A 85 25.10 -9.54 4.55
N ALA A 86 25.60 -9.41 5.78
CA ALA A 86 25.90 -10.56 6.63
C ALA A 86 24.64 -11.32 7.04
N ASP A 87 23.51 -10.63 7.22
CA ASP A 87 22.25 -11.24 7.64
C ASP A 87 21.67 -12.19 6.58
N THR A 88 22.03 -11.99 5.31
CA THR A 88 21.62 -12.89 4.20
C THR A 88 22.19 -14.30 4.32
N VAL A 89 23.25 -14.50 5.11
CA VAL A 89 23.86 -15.82 5.33
C VAL A 89 22.88 -16.76 6.04
N ALA A 90 22.15 -16.25 7.04
CA ALA A 90 21.14 -17.02 7.76
C ALA A 90 19.94 -17.35 6.86
N VAL A 91 19.48 -16.38 6.07
CA VAL A 91 18.35 -16.55 5.13
C VAL A 91 18.66 -17.58 4.05
N THR A 92 19.84 -17.48 3.44
CA THR A 92 20.26 -18.38 2.35
C THR A 92 20.83 -19.71 2.84
N LYS A 93 20.98 -19.88 4.16
CA LYS A 93 21.60 -21.06 4.80
C LYS A 93 22.98 -21.39 4.22
N THR A 94 23.76 -20.34 3.93
CA THR A 94 25.13 -20.47 3.39
C THR A 94 26.17 -20.17 4.45
N ARG A 95 27.47 -20.26 4.08
CA ARG A 95 28.58 -19.84 4.96
C ARG A 95 29.06 -18.42 4.69
N SER A 96 28.56 -17.76 3.64
CA SER A 96 29.11 -16.50 3.15
C SER A 96 28.11 -15.73 2.29
N PRO A 97 28.02 -14.39 2.41
CA PRO A 97 27.08 -13.57 1.64
C PRO A 97 27.53 -13.33 0.19
N MET A 98 28.61 -13.99 -0.26
CA MET A 98 29.26 -13.71 -1.53
C MET A 98 28.36 -13.87 -2.76
N SER A 99 27.39 -14.79 -2.73
CA SER A 99 26.40 -14.94 -3.82
C SER A 99 25.50 -13.71 -3.93
N VAL A 100 24.94 -13.24 -2.81
CA VAL A 100 24.09 -12.04 -2.79
C VAL A 100 24.91 -10.81 -3.16
N ARG A 101 26.08 -10.65 -2.55
CA ARG A 101 27.01 -9.55 -2.85
C ARG A 101 27.46 -9.51 -4.32
N ALA A 102 27.55 -10.66 -5.00
CA ALA A 102 27.85 -10.71 -6.43
C ALA A 102 26.64 -10.31 -7.28
N ALA A 103 25.43 -10.70 -6.88
CA ALA A 103 24.18 -10.34 -7.56
C ALA A 103 23.84 -8.87 -7.43
N GLU A 104 24.00 -8.28 -6.23
CA GLU A 104 23.79 -6.85 -5.99
C GLU A 104 24.66 -5.95 -6.88
N ARG A 105 25.86 -6.43 -7.25
CA ARG A 105 26.78 -5.74 -8.16
C ARG A 105 26.60 -6.08 -9.64
N GLY A 106 25.57 -6.86 -9.99
CA GLY A 106 25.35 -7.30 -11.36
C GLY A 106 26.42 -8.24 -11.91
N LYS A 107 27.22 -8.90 -11.05
CA LYS A 107 28.32 -9.77 -11.50
C LYS A 107 27.88 -11.21 -11.76
N ARG A 108 26.97 -11.72 -10.94
CA ARG A 108 26.45 -13.11 -11.06
C ARG A 108 25.05 -13.18 -10.46
N PRO A 109 24.07 -13.77 -11.16
CA PRO A 109 22.69 -13.81 -10.67
C PRO A 109 22.57 -14.63 -9.38
N LEU A 110 21.52 -14.35 -8.61
CA LEU A 110 21.12 -15.16 -7.47
C LEU A 110 20.76 -16.57 -7.96
N PRO A 111 21.31 -17.62 -7.33
CA PRO A 111 20.84 -18.98 -7.51
C PRO A 111 19.33 -19.08 -7.26
N GLU A 112 18.64 -19.89 -8.07
CA GLU A 112 17.19 -20.09 -7.98
C GLU A 112 16.73 -20.57 -6.61
N ALA A 113 17.52 -21.43 -5.97
CA ALA A 113 17.30 -21.92 -4.61
C ALA A 113 17.23 -20.79 -3.54
N PHE A 114 17.67 -19.57 -3.85
CA PHE A 114 17.62 -18.44 -2.92
C PHE A 114 16.43 -17.51 -3.15
N HIS A 115 15.71 -17.65 -4.28
CA HIS A 115 14.69 -16.68 -4.69
C HIS A 115 13.57 -16.57 -3.67
N GLU A 116 12.96 -17.69 -3.27
CA GLU A 116 11.85 -17.68 -2.30
C GLU A 116 12.28 -17.15 -0.94
N ALA A 117 13.40 -17.65 -0.41
CA ALA A 117 13.89 -17.27 0.91
C ALA A 117 14.25 -15.78 1.00
N LEU A 118 14.90 -15.24 -0.04
CA LEU A 118 15.27 -13.82 -0.08
C LEU A 118 14.05 -12.93 -0.35
N ALA A 119 13.13 -13.34 -1.23
CA ALA A 119 11.88 -12.60 -1.47
C ALA A 119 11.08 -12.46 -0.16
N GLN A 120 10.89 -13.57 0.56
CA GLN A 120 10.22 -13.58 1.86
C GLN A 120 10.95 -12.71 2.89
N ALA A 121 12.28 -12.83 3.00
CA ALA A 121 13.05 -12.04 3.96
C ALA A 121 13.04 -10.54 3.65
N TYR A 122 12.92 -10.17 2.37
CA TYR A 122 12.85 -8.77 1.94
C TYR A 122 11.42 -8.22 1.93
N GLY A 123 10.40 -9.04 2.23
CA GLY A 123 9.01 -8.62 2.21
C GLY A 123 8.46 -8.35 0.80
N VAL A 124 9.01 -8.99 -0.23
CA VAL A 124 8.58 -8.83 -1.64
C VAL A 124 8.23 -10.16 -2.27
N SER A 125 7.58 -10.12 -3.43
CA SER A 125 7.34 -11.30 -4.26
C SER A 125 8.60 -11.73 -5.03
N VAL A 126 8.64 -13.00 -5.46
CA VAL A 126 9.73 -13.51 -6.32
C VAL A 126 9.86 -12.73 -7.63
N PRO A 127 8.77 -12.36 -8.34
CA PRO A 127 8.85 -11.48 -9.51
C PRO A 127 9.51 -10.13 -9.22
N GLU A 128 9.19 -9.48 -8.10
CA GLU A 128 9.79 -8.21 -7.70
C GLU A 128 11.27 -8.34 -7.38
N LEU A 129 11.67 -9.42 -6.68
CA LEU A 129 13.06 -9.75 -6.44
C LEU A 129 13.83 -9.92 -7.76
N LEU A 130 13.26 -10.63 -8.73
CA LEU A 130 13.88 -10.85 -10.04
C LEU A 130 13.93 -9.56 -10.89
N ALA A 131 12.92 -8.70 -10.77
CA ALA A 131 12.94 -7.37 -11.39
C ALA A 131 14.05 -6.51 -10.79
N ALA A 132 14.19 -6.49 -9.46
CA ALA A 132 15.27 -5.81 -8.76
C ALA A 132 16.65 -6.37 -9.12
N GLN A 133 16.76 -7.70 -9.31
CA GLN A 133 17.96 -8.32 -9.85
C GLN A 133 18.30 -7.77 -11.22
N LYS A 134 17.36 -7.75 -12.18
CA LYS A 134 17.62 -7.19 -13.52
C LYS A 134 18.14 -5.75 -13.44
N ARG A 135 17.62 -4.93 -12.53
CA ARG A 135 18.13 -3.56 -12.29
C ARG A 135 19.56 -3.52 -11.76
N SER A 136 19.94 -4.44 -10.86
CA SER A 136 21.35 -4.58 -10.43
C SER A 136 22.31 -4.90 -11.59
N PHE A 137 21.81 -5.45 -12.70
CA PHE A 137 22.57 -5.73 -13.93
C PHE A 137 22.52 -4.58 -14.95
N GLY A 138 21.92 -3.45 -14.60
CA GLY A 138 21.80 -2.28 -15.47
C GLY A 138 20.61 -2.31 -16.43
N HIS A 139 19.68 -3.26 -16.28
CA HIS A 139 18.46 -3.26 -17.08
C HIS A 139 17.44 -2.28 -16.49
N LEU A 140 16.88 -1.43 -17.35
CA LEU A 140 15.75 -0.57 -17.01
C LEU A 140 14.49 -1.44 -16.93
N VAL A 141 14.18 -1.90 -15.72
CA VAL A 141 12.92 -2.55 -15.40
C VAL A 141 12.13 -1.57 -14.54
N PRO A 142 11.01 -1.00 -15.00
CA PRO A 142 10.19 -0.15 -14.14
C PRO A 142 9.73 -0.94 -12.89
N VAL A 143 9.45 -0.27 -11.76
CA VAL A 143 8.67 -0.93 -10.69
C VAL A 143 7.39 -1.37 -11.38
N GLN A 144 7.11 -2.68 -11.39
CA GLN A 144 5.76 -3.11 -11.62
C GLN A 144 5.01 -2.56 -10.41
N ALA A 145 4.29 -1.45 -10.59
CA ALA A 145 3.40 -0.95 -9.55
C ALA A 145 2.58 -2.13 -9.02
N PRO A 146 2.19 -2.17 -7.73
CA PRO A 146 1.12 -3.06 -7.31
C PRO A 146 0.01 -2.87 -8.34
N ALA A 147 -0.25 -3.93 -9.10
CA ALA A 147 -0.63 -3.85 -10.50
C ALA A 147 -1.54 -2.63 -10.78
N GLY A 148 -0.97 -1.54 -11.31
CA GLY A 148 -1.74 -0.34 -11.61
C GLY A 148 -2.94 -0.73 -12.46
N LEU A 149 -4.13 -0.16 -12.19
CA LEU A 149 -5.42 -0.41 -12.86
C LEU A 149 -5.41 -1.64 -13.78
N SER A 150 -5.33 -2.81 -13.15
CA SER A 150 -5.27 -4.09 -13.84
C SER A 150 -6.43 -4.94 -13.36
N ALA A 151 -6.81 -5.91 -14.19
CA ALA A 151 -7.85 -6.86 -13.85
C ALA A 151 -7.60 -7.52 -12.50
N SER A 152 -6.35 -7.87 -12.19
CA SER A 152 -5.96 -8.48 -10.92
C SER A 152 -6.05 -7.53 -9.73
N SER A 153 -5.86 -6.22 -9.94
CA SER A 153 -6.06 -5.21 -8.90
C SER A 153 -7.54 -4.98 -8.60
N VAL A 154 -8.39 -4.93 -9.63
CA VAL A 154 -9.85 -4.90 -9.44
C VAL A 154 -10.33 -6.15 -8.72
N ALA A 155 -9.83 -7.34 -9.10
CA ALA A 155 -10.13 -8.60 -8.42
C ALA A 155 -9.71 -8.60 -6.92
N HIS A 156 -8.54 -8.01 -6.61
CA HIS A 156 -8.08 -7.84 -5.24
C HIS A 156 -9.02 -6.95 -4.42
N LYS A 157 -9.35 -5.77 -4.95
CA LYS A 157 -10.27 -4.81 -4.31
C LYS A 157 -11.67 -5.40 -4.09
N LEU A 158 -12.18 -6.18 -5.06
CA LEU A 158 -13.44 -6.93 -4.91
C LEU A 158 -13.35 -7.97 -3.79
N THR A 159 -12.25 -8.71 -3.71
CA THR A 159 -11.99 -9.69 -2.64
C THR A 159 -11.96 -9.01 -1.27
N HIS A 160 -11.29 -7.86 -1.17
CA HIS A 160 -11.18 -7.11 0.07
C HIS A 160 -12.55 -6.55 0.53
N LEU A 161 -13.34 -5.98 -0.38
CA LEU A 161 -14.72 -5.56 -0.08
C LEU A 161 -15.58 -6.72 0.40
N ARG A 162 -15.47 -7.89 -0.25
CA ARG A 162 -16.20 -9.09 0.17
C ARG A 162 -15.95 -9.41 1.63
N ASP A 163 -14.68 -9.46 2.01
CA ASP A 163 -14.27 -9.96 3.32
C ASP A 163 -14.57 -8.93 4.41
N GLU A 164 -14.29 -7.65 4.17
CA GLU A 164 -14.38 -6.60 5.19
C GLU A 164 -15.73 -5.87 5.25
N VAL A 165 -16.46 -5.76 4.13
CA VAL A 165 -17.72 -5.01 4.05
C VAL A 165 -18.93 -5.94 3.97
N PHE A 166 -18.81 -7.03 3.22
CA PHE A 166 -19.90 -7.96 2.94
C PHE A 166 -19.80 -9.30 3.71
N GLN A 167 -18.94 -9.38 4.72
CA GLN A 167 -18.83 -10.53 5.63
C GLN A 167 -18.64 -11.87 4.90
N GLY A 168 -17.86 -11.86 3.82
CA GLY A 168 -17.52 -13.04 3.02
C GLY A 168 -18.47 -13.34 1.86
N THR A 169 -19.59 -12.63 1.72
CA THR A 169 -20.57 -12.87 0.63
C THR A 169 -20.94 -11.59 -0.10
N LEU A 170 -20.29 -11.35 -1.24
CA LEU A 170 -20.65 -10.25 -2.16
C LEU A 170 -22.04 -10.49 -2.78
N PRO A 171 -22.73 -9.43 -3.22
CA PRO A 171 -23.82 -9.56 -4.19
C PRO A 171 -23.36 -10.34 -5.42
N SER A 172 -24.30 -11.02 -6.09
CA SER A 172 -24.01 -11.80 -7.29
C SER A 172 -23.50 -10.91 -8.43
N ASP A 173 -22.76 -11.52 -9.36
CA ASP A 173 -22.20 -10.80 -10.51
C ASP A 173 -23.31 -10.11 -11.35
N ALA A 174 -24.51 -10.69 -11.40
CA ALA A 174 -25.71 -10.10 -12.02
C ALA A 174 -26.25 -8.90 -11.23
N GLU A 175 -26.39 -9.01 -9.91
CA GLU A 175 -26.85 -7.90 -9.06
C GLU A 175 -25.91 -6.70 -9.11
N ILE A 176 -24.60 -6.94 -9.11
CA ILE A 176 -23.59 -5.88 -9.27
C ILE A 176 -23.74 -5.20 -10.63
N ALA A 177 -23.92 -5.96 -11.71
CA ALA A 177 -24.09 -5.40 -13.04
C ALA A 177 -25.36 -4.55 -13.15
N ASP A 178 -26.50 -5.08 -12.67
CA ASP A 178 -27.78 -4.40 -12.70
C ASP A 178 -27.75 -3.10 -11.89
N GLU A 179 -27.20 -3.14 -10.67
CA GLU A 179 -27.13 -1.98 -9.79
C GLU A 179 -26.18 -0.90 -10.32
N GLY A 180 -25.02 -1.30 -10.85
CA GLY A 180 -24.06 -0.39 -11.47
C GLY A 180 -24.65 0.32 -12.69
N ASN A 181 -25.29 -0.42 -13.58
CA ASN A 181 -25.94 0.13 -14.76
C ASN A 181 -27.10 1.06 -14.41
N ARG A 182 -27.90 0.68 -13.42
CA ARG A 182 -29.03 1.47 -12.93
C ARG A 182 -28.55 2.82 -12.38
N LYS A 183 -27.46 2.85 -11.62
CA LYS A 183 -26.88 4.09 -11.07
C LYS A 183 -26.12 4.90 -12.11
N ALA A 184 -25.42 4.26 -13.04
CA ALA A 184 -24.72 4.93 -14.14
C ALA A 184 -25.69 5.49 -15.20
N GLY A 185 -26.93 5.00 -15.26
CA GLY A 185 -27.94 5.40 -16.23
C GLY A 185 -27.73 4.83 -17.64
N ARG A 186 -26.87 3.82 -17.79
CA ARG A 186 -26.47 3.21 -19.08
C ARG A 186 -25.94 1.78 -18.88
N PRO A 187 -26.00 0.90 -19.89
CA PRO A 187 -25.57 -0.49 -19.78
C PRO A 187 -24.06 -0.65 -20.01
N VAL A 188 -23.27 -0.48 -18.95
CA VAL A 188 -21.80 -0.60 -18.96
C VAL A 188 -21.34 -1.99 -18.53
N LEU A 189 -21.97 -2.53 -17.48
CA LEU A 189 -21.64 -3.81 -16.89
C LEU A 189 -22.56 -4.92 -17.42
N THR A 190 -22.00 -6.11 -17.59
CA THR A 190 -22.75 -7.35 -17.80
C THR A 190 -22.31 -8.35 -16.75
N GLU A 191 -23.15 -9.33 -16.40
CA GLU A 191 -22.79 -10.42 -15.47
C GLU A 191 -21.43 -11.06 -15.81
N ALA A 192 -21.23 -11.42 -17.09
CA ALA A 192 -19.97 -12.03 -17.54
C ALA A 192 -18.75 -11.09 -17.44
N LEU A 193 -18.97 -9.77 -17.50
CA LEU A 193 -17.91 -8.78 -17.34
C LEU A 193 -17.53 -8.67 -15.86
N VAL A 194 -18.52 -8.60 -14.97
CA VAL A 194 -18.29 -8.58 -13.52
C VAL A 194 -17.57 -9.85 -13.07
N GLU A 195 -17.97 -11.02 -13.59
CA GLU A 195 -17.25 -12.28 -13.36
C GLU A 195 -15.78 -12.19 -13.81
N ALA A 196 -15.52 -11.72 -15.03
CA ALA A 196 -14.16 -11.59 -15.56
C ALA A 196 -13.30 -10.58 -14.78
N LEU A 197 -13.91 -9.50 -14.27
CA LEU A 197 -13.25 -8.54 -13.38
C LEU A 197 -12.93 -9.16 -12.02
N ARG A 198 -13.86 -9.92 -11.45
CA ARG A 198 -13.69 -10.64 -10.18
C ARG A 198 -12.61 -11.71 -10.25
N LEU A 199 -12.49 -12.40 -11.40
CA LEU A 199 -11.44 -13.39 -11.66
C LEU A 199 -10.12 -12.76 -12.13
N GLY A 200 -10.11 -11.45 -12.40
CA GLY A 200 -8.93 -10.74 -12.87
C GLY A 200 -8.45 -11.15 -14.27
N THR A 201 -9.37 -11.58 -15.14
CA THR A 201 -9.08 -12.04 -16.51
C THR A 201 -9.40 -11.00 -17.58
N TYR A 202 -10.06 -9.89 -17.22
CA TYR A 202 -10.50 -8.86 -18.16
C TYR A 202 -9.43 -7.78 -18.45
N ALA A 203 -8.86 -7.77 -19.65
CA ALA A 203 -7.80 -6.82 -20.03
C ALA A 203 -8.28 -5.42 -20.45
N GLY A 204 -9.58 -5.23 -20.74
CA GLY A 204 -10.13 -4.03 -21.38
C GLY A 204 -10.64 -2.96 -20.43
N LEU A 205 -9.98 -2.73 -19.29
CA LEU A 205 -10.47 -1.78 -18.28
C LEU A 205 -10.63 -0.37 -18.87
N SER A 206 -11.73 0.28 -18.50
CA SER A 206 -12.02 1.69 -18.82
C SER A 206 -12.57 2.37 -17.58
N ASP A 207 -12.44 3.70 -17.51
CA ASP A 207 -12.91 4.49 -16.37
C ASP A 207 -14.41 4.29 -16.13
N GLU A 208 -15.19 4.21 -17.20
CA GLU A 208 -16.63 3.96 -17.17
C GLU A 208 -16.98 2.62 -16.49
N ILE A 209 -16.19 1.56 -16.73
CA ILE A 209 -16.35 0.26 -16.06
C ILE A 209 -16.05 0.37 -14.56
N LEU A 210 -14.97 1.08 -14.20
CA LEU A 210 -14.54 1.24 -12.81
C LEU A 210 -15.55 2.08 -12.01
N ASP A 211 -16.08 3.15 -12.63
CA ASP A 211 -17.09 4.01 -12.02
C ASP A 211 -18.43 3.28 -11.84
N ALA A 212 -18.86 2.52 -12.85
CA ALA A 212 -20.07 1.69 -12.73
C ALA A 212 -19.92 0.63 -11.62
N LEU A 213 -18.72 0.05 -11.46
CA LEU A 213 -18.43 -0.90 -10.39
C LEU A 213 -18.41 -0.22 -9.01
N ALA A 214 -17.85 0.99 -8.93
CA ALA A 214 -17.85 1.81 -7.72
C ALA A 214 -19.28 2.12 -7.26
N LEU A 215 -20.14 2.56 -8.19
CA LEU A 215 -21.55 2.84 -7.95
C LEU A 215 -22.33 1.59 -7.51
N ALA A 216 -22.12 0.46 -8.20
CA ALA A 216 -22.76 -0.82 -7.87
C ALA A 216 -22.48 -1.23 -6.44
N LEU A 217 -21.20 -1.15 -6.06
CA LEU A 217 -20.73 -1.52 -4.75
C LEU A 217 -20.87 -0.39 -3.76
N ASP A 218 -21.33 0.80 -4.16
CA ASP A 218 -21.54 2.01 -3.35
C ASP A 218 -20.28 2.46 -2.57
N VAL A 219 -19.14 2.31 -3.23
CA VAL A 219 -17.85 2.91 -2.85
C VAL A 219 -17.57 4.14 -3.72
N PRO A 220 -16.74 5.09 -3.25
CA PRO A 220 -16.27 6.21 -4.07
C PRO A 220 -15.47 5.75 -5.30
N SER A 221 -15.56 6.47 -6.42
CA SER A 221 -14.88 6.14 -7.69
C SER A 221 -13.37 5.93 -7.50
N VAL A 222 -12.73 6.82 -6.73
CA VAL A 222 -11.29 6.76 -6.41
C VAL A 222 -10.85 5.44 -5.79
N TYR A 223 -11.75 4.66 -5.19
CA TYR A 223 -11.43 3.33 -4.67
C TYR A 223 -10.88 2.40 -5.75
N PHE A 224 -11.50 2.39 -6.93
CA PHE A 224 -11.05 1.57 -8.06
C PHE A 224 -9.97 2.24 -8.89
N HIS A 225 -9.94 3.57 -8.94
CA HIS A 225 -8.95 4.35 -9.71
C HIS A 225 -7.58 4.48 -9.04
N SER A 226 -7.53 4.48 -7.71
CA SER A 226 -6.30 4.71 -6.96
C SER A 226 -5.60 3.38 -6.59
N PRO A 227 -4.29 3.26 -6.89
CA PRO A 227 -3.46 2.18 -6.37
C PRO A 227 -2.99 2.43 -4.92
N ASP A 228 -3.36 3.56 -4.30
CA ASP A 228 -2.92 3.92 -2.95
C ASP A 228 -3.61 3.04 -1.88
N PRO A 229 -2.85 2.25 -1.09
CA PRO A 229 -3.39 1.40 -0.04
C PRO A 229 -4.05 2.18 1.11
N GLN A 230 -3.69 3.46 1.33
CA GLN A 230 -4.31 4.29 2.35
C GLN A 230 -5.75 4.66 1.97
N ILE A 231 -5.99 4.99 0.70
CA ILE A 231 -7.34 5.24 0.18
C ILE A 231 -8.20 3.99 0.31
N GLU A 232 -7.66 2.83 -0.05
CA GLU A 232 -8.34 1.55 0.07
C GLU A 232 -8.76 1.25 1.52
N ARG A 233 -7.82 1.39 2.48
CA ARG A 233 -8.12 1.21 3.91
C ARG A 233 -9.17 2.20 4.42
N LEU A 234 -9.07 3.47 4.03
CA LEU A 234 -10.00 4.51 4.47
C LEU A 234 -11.42 4.23 3.97
N VAL A 235 -11.58 3.89 2.69
CA VAL A 235 -12.89 3.58 2.11
C VAL A 235 -13.51 2.35 2.76
N VAL A 236 -12.74 1.27 2.90
CA VAL A 236 -13.23 0.01 3.49
C VAL A 236 -13.63 0.19 4.95
N SER A 237 -12.77 0.82 5.75
CA SER A 237 -13.05 1.06 7.18
C SER A 237 -14.31 1.91 7.37
N THR A 238 -14.45 2.98 6.59
CA THR A 238 -15.61 3.88 6.66
C THR A 238 -16.90 3.15 6.27
N ARG A 239 -16.83 2.28 5.24
CA ARG A 239 -17.94 1.46 4.79
C ARG A 239 -18.36 0.40 5.81
N ALA A 240 -17.39 -0.27 6.44
CA ALA A 240 -17.62 -1.27 7.48
C ALA A 240 -18.28 -0.63 8.71
N VAL A 241 -17.86 0.57 9.10
CA VAL A 241 -18.49 1.35 10.18
C VAL A 241 -19.93 1.69 9.81
N ARG A 242 -20.18 2.21 8.60
CA ARG A 242 -21.53 2.50 8.11
C ARG A 242 -22.45 1.28 8.19
N ASN A 243 -21.97 0.12 7.72
CA ASN A 243 -22.73 -1.14 7.76
C ASN A 243 -23.02 -1.58 9.20
N SER A 244 -22.05 -1.48 10.12
CA SER A 244 -22.24 -1.80 11.53
C SER A 244 -23.38 -0.98 12.15
N PHE A 245 -23.44 0.33 11.89
CA PHE A 245 -24.52 1.19 12.37
C PHE A 245 -25.88 0.87 11.75
N THR A 246 -25.93 0.50 10.46
CA THR A 246 -27.20 0.09 9.82
C THR A 246 -27.77 -1.21 10.41
N VAL A 247 -26.90 -2.17 10.73
CA VAL A 247 -27.30 -3.46 11.34
C VAL A 247 -27.76 -3.26 12.78
N GLU A 248 -27.07 -2.42 13.55
CA GLU A 248 -27.45 -2.10 14.93
C GLU A 248 -28.79 -1.37 15.00
N ALA A 249 -29.04 -0.44 14.07
CA ALA A 249 -30.33 0.25 13.93
C ALA A 249 -31.51 -0.71 13.64
N ALA A 250 -31.28 -1.78 12.89
CA ALA A 250 -32.30 -2.80 12.62
C ALA A 250 -32.56 -3.73 13.82
N ARG A 251 -31.65 -3.80 14.79
CA ARG A 251 -31.71 -4.71 15.95
C ARG A 251 -32.19 -4.07 17.26
N GLY A 252 -32.36 -2.74 17.33
CA GLY A 252 -32.99 -2.05 18.47
C GLY A 252 -32.21 -2.12 19.80
N GLY A 253 -30.88 -1.98 19.76
CA GLY A 253 -29.99 -2.14 20.94
C GLY A 253 -29.93 -0.95 21.91
N GLU A 254 -29.83 -1.27 23.21
CA GLU A 254 -30.09 -0.45 24.42
C GLU A 254 -29.11 0.69 24.77
N HIS A 255 -28.35 1.25 23.83
CA HIS A 255 -27.67 2.55 24.05
C HIS A 255 -27.99 3.47 22.87
N GLU A 256 -29.22 3.98 22.86
CA GLU A 256 -29.75 4.75 21.73
C GLU A 256 -28.97 6.07 21.56
N ILE A 257 -28.05 6.09 20.60
CA ILE A 257 -27.82 7.32 19.84
C ILE A 257 -29.20 7.69 19.25
N PRO A 258 -29.75 8.88 19.57
CA PRO A 258 -31.06 9.29 19.07
C PRO A 258 -31.14 9.08 17.55
N ALA A 259 -32.28 8.61 17.04
CA ALA A 259 -32.42 8.27 15.62
C ALA A 259 -32.01 9.43 14.67
N ALA A 260 -32.25 10.67 15.10
CA ALA A 260 -31.79 11.87 14.42
C ALA A 260 -30.26 12.00 14.42
N ALA A 261 -29.60 11.87 15.58
CA ALA A 261 -28.14 11.93 15.70
C ALA A 261 -27.45 10.80 14.92
N ARG A 262 -28.08 9.61 14.82
CA ARG A 262 -27.58 8.50 13.99
C ARG A 262 -27.69 8.82 12.50
N ALA A 263 -28.82 9.38 12.06
CA ALA A 263 -29.02 9.80 10.68
C ALA A 263 -28.02 10.90 10.30
N GLU A 264 -27.81 11.88 11.17
CA GLU A 264 -26.80 12.94 11.00
C GLU A 264 -25.39 12.37 10.91
N LEU A 265 -25.04 11.34 11.68
CA LEU A 265 -23.71 10.73 11.66
C LEU A 265 -23.48 9.91 10.38
N LEU A 266 -24.50 9.18 9.91
CA LEU A 266 -24.45 8.47 8.63
C LEU A 266 -24.35 9.44 7.44
N ASP A 267 -25.07 10.55 7.50
CA ASP A 267 -25.02 11.62 6.49
C ASP A 267 -23.66 12.31 6.52
N PHE A 268 -23.14 12.63 7.71
CA PHE A 268 -21.80 13.19 7.89
C PHE A 268 -20.70 12.27 7.35
N ILE A 269 -20.75 10.97 7.64
CA ILE A 269 -19.79 10.00 7.10
C ILE A 269 -19.86 9.99 5.56
N SER A 270 -21.06 9.94 4.99
CA SER A 270 -21.26 9.89 3.54
C SER A 270 -20.80 11.19 2.86
N SER A 271 -21.11 12.35 3.46
CA SER A 271 -20.66 13.67 2.99
C SER A 271 -19.15 13.83 3.10
N THR A 272 -18.54 13.40 4.21
CA THR A 272 -17.10 13.48 4.43
C THR A 272 -16.36 12.57 3.43
N MET A 273 -16.90 11.39 3.11
CA MET A 273 -16.37 10.55 2.03
C MET A 273 -16.43 11.26 0.68
N ALA A 274 -17.52 11.96 0.37
CA ALA A 274 -17.66 12.73 -0.86
C ALA A 274 -16.67 13.91 -0.93
N GLU A 275 -16.45 14.61 0.19
CA GLU A 275 -15.51 15.75 0.27
C GLU A 275 -14.04 15.33 0.18
N ILE A 276 -13.63 14.29 0.90
CA ILE A 276 -12.23 13.83 0.95
C ILE A 276 -11.75 13.31 -0.41
N LEU A 277 -12.67 12.80 -1.23
CA LEU A 277 -12.33 12.06 -2.44
C LEU A 277 -12.60 12.87 -3.73
N GLY A 278 -13.08 14.11 -3.58
CA GLY A 278 -13.29 15.07 -4.66
C GLY A 278 -14.61 14.85 -5.43
N PRO A 279 -15.18 15.91 -6.03
CA PRO A 279 -16.38 15.78 -6.85
C PRO A 279 -16.07 15.02 -8.15
N ASP A 280 -16.99 14.13 -8.54
CA ASP A 280 -17.05 13.60 -9.90
C ASP A 280 -17.00 14.77 -10.90
N SER A 281 -16.13 14.63 -11.88
CA SER A 281 -15.96 15.57 -12.99
C SER A 281 -17.30 15.81 -13.70
N ASP A 282 -17.61 17.09 -13.92
CA ASP A 282 -18.68 17.66 -14.75
C ASP A 282 -19.52 16.67 -15.58
N VAL A 283 -20.78 16.47 -15.20
CA VAL A 283 -21.83 16.03 -16.13
C VAL A 283 -22.61 17.26 -16.59
N PRO A 284 -22.53 17.68 -17.87
CA PRO A 284 -23.37 18.75 -18.38
C PRO A 284 -24.82 18.26 -18.52
N ALA A 285 -25.73 19.19 -18.27
CA ALA A 285 -27.19 19.05 -18.16
C ALA A 285 -27.91 18.45 -19.37
#